data_AF-A0A949PUD7-F1
#
_entry.id   AF-A0A949PUD7-F1
#
_cell.length_a   1.000
_cell.length_b   1.000
_cell.length_c   1.000
_cell.angle_alpha   90.00
_cell.angle_beta   90.00
_cell.angle_gamma   90.00
#
_symmetry.space_group_name_H-M   'P 1'
#
loop_
_entity.id
_entity.type
_entity.pdbx_description
1 polymer ?
#
loop_
_entity_poly.entity_id
_entity_poly.type
_entity_poly.pdbx_seq_one_letter_code
_entity_poly.pdbx_strand_id
1 'polypeptide(L)'
;EARVKQIRIQIEEATSDYDREKLQERVAKLAGGVAVIKVGAATEVEMKEKKARVEDALHATRAAVEEGIVAGGGVALLRAKQAVGNLTTGHAEQDAGVQLVLKAIEAPLREIVANAGGEPSVVVNAVLNGQGNYGFNAANDTYGDMLEMGILDPTKVTRTALQNAASVASLLLTTECMVAEAPKADAAPAMPDMGGMGGMGGMGM
;
A
#
# COMPACT_ATOMS: atom_id res chain seq x y z
N GLU A 1 14.11 30.12 18.24
CA GLU A 1 13.66 31.39 17.62
C GLU A 1 14.74 32.22 16.92
N ALA A 2 15.90 32.46 17.54
CA ALA A 2 16.98 33.26 16.91
C ALA A 2 17.41 32.75 15.53
N ARG A 3 17.53 31.43 15.35
CA ARG A 3 17.87 30.81 14.07
C ARG A 3 16.80 31.03 12.99
N VAL A 4 15.52 31.00 13.36
CA VAL A 4 14.40 31.25 12.44
C VAL A 4 14.44 32.71 11.95
N LYS A 5 14.72 33.66 12.85
CA LYS A 5 14.87 35.08 12.50
C LYS A 5 16.05 35.31 11.54
N GLN A 6 17.20 34.69 11.78
CA GLN A 6 18.36 34.78 10.87
C GLN A 6 18.02 34.28 9.46
N ILE A 7 17.35 33.14 9.34
CA ILE A 7 17.03 32.58 8.02
C ILE A 7 15.97 33.43 7.31
N ARG A 8 15.04 34.05 8.04
CA ARG A 8 14.08 35.01 7.45
C ARG A 8 14.76 36.24 6.85
N ILE A 9 15.80 36.77 7.50
CA ILE A 9 16.60 37.88 6.93
C ILE A 9 17.35 37.40 5.67
N GLN A 10 17.93 36.19 5.70
CA GLN A 10 18.60 35.60 4.54
C GLN A 10 17.65 35.37 3.34
N ILE A 11 16.36 35.18 3.57
CA ILE A 11 15.34 35.06 2.50
C ILE A 11 15.13 36.41 1.79
N GLU A 12 15.17 37.52 2.53
CA GLU A 12 15.01 38.88 1.99
C GLU A 12 16.27 39.31 1.21
N GLU A 13 17.45 38.89 1.65
CA GLU A 13 18.73 39.15 1.00
C GLU A 13 19.01 38.22 -0.20
N ALA A 14 18.22 37.15 -0.37
CA ALA A 14 18.40 36.18 -1.45
C ALA A 14 18.03 36.78 -2.82
N THR A 15 19.00 36.77 -3.74
CA THR A 15 18.87 37.26 -5.12
C THR A 15 18.45 36.17 -6.11
N SER A 16 18.52 34.91 -5.70
CA SER A 16 18.11 33.74 -6.48
C SER A 16 16.79 33.17 -5.93
N ASP A 17 15.84 32.91 -6.83
CA ASP A 17 14.57 32.28 -6.45
C ASP A 17 14.77 30.86 -5.90
N TYR A 18 15.79 30.14 -6.40
CA TYR A 18 16.18 28.83 -5.88
C TYR A 18 16.63 28.91 -4.41
N ASP A 19 17.45 29.91 -4.06
CA ASP A 19 17.93 30.07 -2.69
C ASP A 19 16.80 30.50 -1.76
N ARG A 20 15.89 31.36 -2.24
CA ARG A 20 14.70 31.79 -1.52
C ARG A 20 13.81 30.60 -1.17
N GLU A 21 13.55 29.71 -2.14
CA GLU A 21 12.75 28.50 -1.94
C GLU A 21 13.40 27.54 -0.92
N LYS A 22 14.70 27.29 -1.03
CA LYS A 22 15.42 26.39 -0.10
C LYS A 22 15.49 26.95 1.31
N LEU A 23 15.64 28.26 1.48
CA LEU A 23 15.60 28.89 2.80
C LEU A 23 14.19 28.87 3.41
N GLN A 24 13.14 29.02 2.60
CA GLN A 24 11.75 28.86 3.05
C GLN A 24 11.46 27.44 3.54
N GLU A 25 11.90 26.40 2.82
CA GLU A 25 11.77 25.00 3.27
C GLU A 25 12.44 24.78 4.65
N ARG A 26 13.61 25.38 4.86
CA ARG A 26 14.35 25.28 6.13
C ARG A 26 13.64 26.00 7.27
N VAL A 27 13.09 27.20 7.02
CA VAL A 27 12.28 27.92 8.01
C VAL A 27 11.04 27.11 8.36
N ALA A 28 10.35 26.53 7.39
CA ALA A 28 9.18 25.69 7.61
C ALA A 28 9.50 24.48 8.51
N LYS A 29 10.62 23.78 8.25
CA LYS A 29 11.08 22.65 9.09
C LYS A 29 11.45 23.09 10.52
N LEU A 30 12.07 24.25 10.69
CA LEU A 30 12.51 24.74 12.01
C LEU A 30 11.39 25.36 12.85
N ALA A 31 10.41 26.01 12.20
CA ALA A 31 9.29 26.66 12.86
C ALA A 31 8.10 25.72 13.06
N GLY A 32 7.94 24.71 12.21
CA GLY A 32 6.80 23.79 12.23
C GLY A 32 6.77 22.82 13.43
N GLY A 33 7.92 22.61 14.09
CA GLY A 33 8.02 21.71 15.23
C GLY A 33 7.70 20.25 14.86
N VAL A 34 7.49 19.41 15.88
CA VAL A 34 7.11 18.00 15.71
C VAL A 34 5.93 17.69 16.63
N ALA A 35 4.80 17.29 16.05
CA ALA A 35 3.68 16.76 16.81
C ALA A 35 3.96 15.30 17.19
N VAL A 36 3.81 14.95 18.47
CA VAL A 36 4.01 13.59 18.98
C VAL A 36 2.67 13.02 19.43
N ILE A 37 2.24 11.93 18.79
CA ILE A 37 1.02 11.20 19.15
C ILE A 37 1.40 10.06 20.10
N LYS A 38 0.86 10.09 21.32
CA LYS A 38 1.05 9.02 22.31
C LYS A 38 -0.18 8.12 22.35
N VAL A 39 -0.03 6.87 21.94
CA VAL A 39 -1.13 5.90 21.88
C VAL A 39 -1.20 5.10 23.17
N GLY A 40 -2.35 5.17 23.86
CA GLY A 40 -2.64 4.38 25.07
C GLY A 40 -3.55 3.19 24.79
N ALA A 41 -3.31 2.09 25.51
CA ALA A 41 -4.15 0.89 25.56
C ALA A 41 -4.02 0.19 26.92
N ALA A 42 -4.87 -0.82 27.18
CA ALA A 42 -4.91 -1.55 28.44
C ALA A 42 -3.76 -2.57 28.57
N THR A 43 -3.36 -3.19 27.47
CA THR A 43 -2.22 -4.12 27.41
C THR A 43 -1.17 -3.69 26.39
N GLU A 44 0.05 -4.20 26.51
CA GLU A 44 1.15 -3.89 25.57
C GLU A 44 0.83 -4.36 24.14
N VAL A 45 0.19 -5.52 24.00
CA VAL A 45 -0.19 -6.09 22.69
C VAL A 45 -1.19 -5.19 21.99
N GLU A 46 -2.24 -4.76 22.69
CA GLU A 46 -3.22 -3.81 22.14
C GLU A 46 -2.60 -2.44 21.86
N MET A 47 -1.64 -1.99 22.68
CA MET A 47 -0.94 -0.73 22.43
C MET A 47 -0.17 -0.79 21.11
N LYS A 48 0.53 -1.89 20.83
CA LYS A 48 1.26 -2.09 19.57
C LYS A 48 0.32 -2.14 18.37
N GLU A 49 -0.78 -2.89 18.46
CA GLU A 49 -1.79 -2.98 17.39
C GLU A 49 -2.44 -1.62 17.10
N LYS A 50 -2.88 -0.92 18.14
CA LYS A 50 -3.51 0.39 18.01
C LYS A 50 -2.52 1.44 17.51
N LYS A 51 -1.26 1.36 17.93
CA LYS A 51 -0.19 2.22 17.42
C LYS A 51 0.01 2.01 15.92
N ALA A 52 0.09 0.77 15.46
CA ALA A 52 0.22 0.46 14.02
C ALA A 52 -0.97 1.04 13.23
N ARG A 53 -2.21 0.85 13.70
CA ARG A 53 -3.39 1.45 13.07
C ARG A 53 -3.35 2.98 12.99
N VAL A 54 -2.86 3.64 14.04
CA VAL A 54 -2.71 5.10 14.06
C VAL A 54 -1.64 5.56 13.07
N GLU A 55 -0.53 4.83 12.95
CA GLU A 55 0.50 5.09 11.95
C GLU A 55 -0.04 4.91 10.53
N ASP A 56 -0.79 3.84 10.26
CA ASP A 56 -1.44 3.61 8.96
C ASP A 56 -2.42 4.72 8.61
N ALA A 57 -3.30 5.10 9.54
CA ALA A 57 -4.25 6.18 9.35
C ALA A 57 -3.56 7.54 9.10
N LEU A 58 -2.43 7.81 9.77
CA LEU A 58 -1.65 9.02 9.55
C LEU A 58 -1.08 9.07 8.12
N HIS A 59 -0.53 7.96 7.63
CA HIS A 59 -0.01 7.88 6.26
C HIS A 59 -1.12 8.00 5.22
N ALA A 60 -2.25 7.33 5.42
CA ALA A 60 -3.42 7.43 4.54
C ALA A 60 -3.96 8.87 4.48
N THR A 61 -4.05 9.55 5.63
CA THR A 61 -4.52 10.94 5.69
C THR A 61 -3.57 11.89 4.96
N ARG A 62 -2.25 11.70 5.11
CA ARG A 62 -1.26 12.49 4.35
C ARG A 62 -1.42 12.27 2.85
N ALA A 63 -1.56 11.03 2.41
CA ALA A 63 -1.79 10.68 1.01
C ALA A 63 -3.09 11.30 0.45
N ALA A 64 -4.15 11.34 1.27
CA ALA A 64 -5.42 11.96 0.91
C ALA A 64 -5.31 13.48 0.77
N VAL A 65 -4.50 14.13 1.61
CA VAL A 65 -4.24 15.58 1.50
C VAL A 65 -3.41 15.90 0.24
N GLU A 66 -2.51 15.01 -0.18
CA GLU A 66 -1.65 15.22 -1.34
C GLU A 66 -2.37 15.03 -2.69
N GLU A 67 -3.10 13.93 -2.87
CA GLU A 67 -3.71 13.56 -4.17
C GLU A 67 -5.24 13.44 -4.13
N GLY A 68 -5.87 13.84 -3.03
CA GLY A 68 -7.32 13.74 -2.84
C GLY A 68 -7.80 12.32 -2.49
N ILE A 69 -9.12 12.15 -2.58
CA ILE A 69 -9.83 10.91 -2.23
C ILE A 69 -10.71 10.46 -3.40
N VAL A 70 -10.99 9.15 -3.44
CA VAL A 70 -11.91 8.51 -4.37
C VAL A 70 -12.86 7.55 -3.64
N ALA A 71 -13.93 7.13 -4.30
CA ALA A 71 -14.85 6.13 -3.78
C ALA A 71 -14.11 4.81 -3.49
N GLY A 72 -14.14 4.38 -2.23
CA GLY A 72 -13.40 3.21 -1.79
C GLY A 72 -14.06 1.88 -2.17
N GLY A 73 -13.62 0.79 -1.53
CA GLY A 73 -14.21 -0.53 -1.74
C GLY A 73 -14.01 -1.09 -3.16
N GLY A 74 -12.97 -0.64 -3.86
CA GLY A 74 -12.71 -1.04 -5.26
C GLY A 74 -13.60 -0.36 -6.31
N VAL A 75 -14.52 0.53 -5.91
CA VAL A 75 -15.43 1.22 -6.84
C VAL A 75 -14.67 2.14 -7.80
N ALA A 76 -13.67 2.88 -7.30
CA ALA A 76 -12.84 3.75 -8.15
C ALA A 76 -12.19 3.00 -9.33
N LEU A 77 -11.73 1.77 -9.10
CA LEU A 77 -11.12 0.93 -10.13
C LEU A 77 -12.15 0.46 -11.17
N LEU A 78 -13.37 0.13 -10.74
CA LEU A 78 -14.47 -0.18 -11.67
C LEU A 78 -14.91 1.04 -12.49
N ARG A 79 -14.89 2.24 -11.92
CA ARG A 79 -15.15 3.47 -12.68
C ARG A 79 -14.04 3.74 -13.69
N ALA A 80 -12.78 3.52 -13.31
CA ALA A 80 -11.67 3.60 -14.25
C ALA A 80 -11.82 2.60 -15.40
N LYS A 81 -12.30 1.38 -15.14
CA LYS A 81 -12.64 0.38 -16.17
C LYS A 81 -13.63 0.95 -17.20
N GLN A 82 -14.71 1.57 -16.72
CA GLN A 82 -15.74 2.15 -17.57
C GLN A 82 -15.21 3.34 -18.38
N ALA A 83 -14.36 4.17 -17.77
CA ALA A 83 -13.75 5.32 -18.44
C ALA A 83 -12.78 4.93 -19.55
N VAL A 84 -12.04 3.82 -19.38
CA VAL A 84 -11.14 3.29 -20.42
C VAL A 84 -11.92 2.75 -21.63
N GLY A 85 -13.11 2.19 -21.42
CA GLY A 85 -13.96 1.70 -22.49
C GLY A 85 -13.30 0.61 -23.34
N ASN A 86 -13.52 0.67 -24.66
CA ASN A 86 -12.93 -0.28 -25.61
C ASN A 86 -11.59 0.25 -26.14
N LEU A 87 -10.53 0.03 -25.37
CA LEU A 87 -9.16 0.30 -25.80
C LEU A 87 -8.67 -0.83 -26.71
N THR A 88 -8.39 -0.51 -27.97
CA THR A 88 -7.76 -1.42 -28.95
C THR A 88 -6.35 -0.96 -29.25
N THR A 89 -5.40 -1.89 -29.27
CA THR A 89 -3.97 -1.60 -29.47
C THR A 89 -3.49 -1.93 -30.88
N GLY A 90 -4.33 -2.59 -31.69
CA GLY A 90 -3.97 -3.02 -33.05
C GLY A 90 -3.10 -4.27 -33.10
N HIS A 91 -2.86 -4.93 -31.95
CA HIS A 91 -2.11 -6.17 -31.85
C HIS A 91 -2.80 -7.12 -30.86
N ALA A 92 -3.13 -8.33 -31.32
CA ALA A 92 -3.96 -9.27 -30.57
C ALA A 92 -3.42 -9.61 -29.16
N GLU A 93 -2.11 -9.73 -28.99
CA GLU A 93 -1.50 -10.01 -27.68
C GLU A 93 -1.60 -8.82 -26.71
N GLN A 94 -1.52 -7.60 -27.24
CA GLN A 94 -1.66 -6.40 -26.43
C GLN A 94 -3.13 -6.17 -26.06
N ASP A 95 -4.07 -6.46 -26.97
CA ASP A 95 -5.50 -6.45 -26.69
C ASP A 95 -5.84 -7.47 -25.58
N ALA A 96 -5.25 -8.67 -25.61
CA ALA A 96 -5.38 -9.66 -24.54
C ALA A 96 -4.82 -9.13 -23.20
N GLY A 97 -3.68 -8.44 -23.22
CA GLY A 97 -3.10 -7.79 -22.04
C GLY A 97 -4.01 -6.71 -21.44
N VAL A 98 -4.64 -5.88 -22.28
CA VAL A 98 -5.64 -4.90 -21.83
C VAL A 98 -6.82 -5.60 -21.15
N GLN A 99 -7.36 -6.66 -21.74
CA GLN A 99 -8.47 -7.41 -21.14
C GLN A 99 -8.09 -8.04 -19.78
N LEU A 100 -6.85 -8.52 -19.64
CA LEU A 100 -6.35 -9.04 -18.36
C LEU A 100 -6.33 -7.96 -17.27
N VAL A 101 -5.84 -6.76 -17.57
CA VAL A 101 -5.85 -5.64 -16.61
C VAL A 101 -7.28 -5.24 -16.26
N LEU A 102 -8.17 -5.12 -17.25
CA LEU A 102 -9.58 -4.77 -17.02
C LEU A 102 -10.34 -5.83 -16.20
N LYS A 103 -9.87 -7.08 -16.20
CA LYS A 103 -10.38 -8.13 -15.33
C LYS A 103 -9.76 -8.05 -13.92
N ALA A 104 -8.46 -7.81 -13.82
CA ALA A 104 -7.74 -7.75 -12.55
C ALA A 104 -8.21 -6.60 -11.65
N ILE A 105 -8.57 -5.45 -12.22
CA ILE A 105 -9.07 -4.29 -11.47
C ILE A 105 -10.43 -4.52 -10.79
N GLU A 106 -11.16 -5.58 -11.14
CA GLU A 106 -12.38 -5.99 -10.41
C GLU A 106 -12.05 -6.77 -9.14
N ALA A 107 -10.87 -7.37 -9.05
CA ALA A 107 -10.50 -8.27 -7.96
C ALA A 107 -10.64 -7.65 -6.56
N PRO A 108 -10.28 -6.37 -6.32
CA PRO A 108 -10.42 -5.79 -4.98
C PRO A 108 -11.86 -5.77 -4.46
N LEU A 109 -12.83 -5.35 -5.27
CA LEU A 109 -14.25 -5.40 -4.86
C LEU A 109 -14.71 -6.85 -4.69
N ARG A 110 -14.32 -7.74 -5.60
CA ARG A 110 -14.72 -9.16 -5.52
C ARG A 110 -14.23 -9.82 -4.24
N GLU A 111 -12.99 -9.54 -3.86
CA GLU A 111 -12.38 -10.06 -2.63
C GLU A 111 -13.06 -9.52 -1.38
N ILE A 112 -13.39 -8.22 -1.35
CA ILE A 112 -14.13 -7.61 -0.24
C ILE A 112 -15.51 -8.27 -0.07
N VAL A 113 -16.22 -8.50 -1.18
CA VAL A 113 -17.55 -9.14 -1.16
C VAL A 113 -17.46 -10.60 -0.73
N ALA A 114 -16.46 -11.35 -1.23
CA ALA A 114 -16.24 -12.74 -0.84
C ALA A 114 -15.94 -12.86 0.66
N ASN A 115 -15.12 -11.96 1.21
CA ASN A 115 -14.81 -11.92 2.65
C ASN A 115 -16.03 -11.54 3.50
N ALA A 116 -16.98 -10.80 2.95
CA ALA A 116 -18.28 -10.55 3.59
C ALA A 116 -19.29 -11.71 3.42
N GLY A 117 -18.95 -12.75 2.66
CA GLY A 117 -19.84 -13.89 2.38
C GLY A 117 -20.89 -13.65 1.31
N GLY A 118 -20.80 -12.54 0.57
CA GLY A 118 -21.69 -12.22 -0.55
C GLY A 118 -21.27 -12.87 -1.87
N GLU A 119 -22.08 -12.72 -2.91
CA GLU A 119 -21.77 -13.19 -4.26
C GLU A 119 -21.07 -12.09 -5.08
N PRO A 120 -19.75 -12.19 -5.35
CA PRO A 120 -18.98 -11.13 -5.99
C PRO A 120 -19.50 -10.72 -7.36
N SER A 121 -19.99 -11.69 -8.13
CA SER A 121 -20.46 -11.46 -9.50
C SER A 121 -21.72 -10.60 -9.54
N VAL A 122 -22.62 -10.76 -8.57
CA VAL A 122 -23.84 -9.96 -8.46
C VAL A 122 -23.49 -8.53 -8.05
N VAL A 123 -22.61 -8.37 -7.06
CA VAL A 123 -22.22 -7.05 -6.55
C VAL A 123 -21.47 -6.25 -7.60
N VAL A 124 -20.47 -6.85 -8.27
CA VAL A 124 -19.71 -6.16 -9.33
C VAL A 124 -20.64 -5.69 -10.45
N ASN A 125 -21.56 -6.54 -10.90
CA ASN A 125 -22.53 -6.16 -11.94
C ASN A 125 -23.46 -5.02 -11.47
N ALA A 126 -23.96 -5.08 -10.23
CA ALA A 126 -24.78 -4.02 -9.67
C ALA A 126 -24.04 -2.68 -9.59
N VAL A 127 -22.77 -2.69 -9.15
CA VAL A 127 -21.93 -1.49 -9.08
C VAL A 127 -21.61 -0.95 -10.48
N LEU A 128 -21.31 -1.82 -11.45
CA LEU A 128 -21.07 -1.41 -12.84
C LEU A 128 -22.32 -0.77 -13.48
N ASN A 129 -23.52 -1.23 -13.15
CA ASN A 129 -24.76 -0.61 -13.63
C ASN A 129 -25.08 0.74 -12.98
N GLY A 130 -24.43 1.07 -11.86
CA GLY A 130 -24.50 2.39 -11.23
C GLY A 130 -23.54 3.41 -11.84
N GLN A 131 -23.59 4.64 -11.33
CA GLN A 131 -22.77 5.77 -11.79
C GLN A 131 -22.14 6.52 -10.61
N GLY A 132 -21.12 7.33 -10.88
CA GLY A 132 -20.45 8.14 -9.86
C GLY A 132 -19.90 7.29 -8.72
N ASN A 133 -20.19 7.69 -7.48
CA ASN A 133 -19.73 7.00 -6.28
C ASN A 133 -20.65 5.86 -5.83
N TYR A 134 -21.66 5.47 -6.62
CA TYR A 134 -22.51 4.35 -6.27
C TYR A 134 -21.69 3.08 -6.12
N GLY A 135 -21.81 2.42 -4.97
CA GLY A 135 -21.01 1.27 -4.59
C GLY A 135 -21.72 0.36 -3.60
N PHE A 136 -20.98 -0.63 -3.10
CA PHE A 136 -21.45 -1.60 -2.12
C PHE A 136 -20.68 -1.46 -0.81
N ASN A 137 -21.41 -1.29 0.28
CA ASN A 137 -20.88 -1.26 1.62
C ASN A 137 -20.93 -2.67 2.24
N ALA A 138 -19.77 -3.32 2.28
CA ALA A 138 -19.62 -4.68 2.82
C ALA A 138 -19.74 -4.76 4.35
N ALA A 139 -19.78 -3.65 5.08
CA ALA A 139 -19.94 -3.67 6.54
C ALA A 139 -21.39 -3.91 6.96
N ASN A 140 -22.36 -3.60 6.10
CA ASN A 140 -23.79 -3.70 6.40
C ASN A 140 -24.65 -4.20 5.22
N ASP A 141 -24.02 -4.71 4.16
CA ASP A 141 -24.64 -5.24 2.96
C ASP A 141 -25.61 -4.29 2.24
N THR A 142 -25.29 -2.98 2.22
CA THR A 142 -26.11 -1.97 1.54
C THR A 142 -25.42 -1.35 0.33
N TYR A 143 -26.23 -0.85 -0.62
CA TYR A 143 -25.74 -0.06 -1.74
C TYR A 143 -26.02 1.43 -1.51
N GLY A 144 -25.15 2.30 -1.99
CA GLY A 144 -25.30 3.74 -1.84
C GLY A 144 -24.11 4.53 -2.36
N ASP A 145 -24.08 5.84 -2.07
CA ASP A 145 -22.92 6.69 -2.34
C ASP A 145 -21.80 6.38 -1.33
N MET A 146 -20.67 5.89 -1.82
CA MET A 146 -19.55 5.48 -0.98
C MET A 146 -18.93 6.65 -0.20
N LEU A 147 -18.96 7.86 -0.74
CA LEU A 147 -18.43 9.04 -0.05
C LEU A 147 -19.37 9.48 1.07
N GLU A 148 -20.69 9.47 0.83
CA GLU A 148 -21.69 9.77 1.88
C GLU A 148 -21.65 8.74 3.01
N MET A 149 -21.35 7.47 2.69
CA MET A 149 -21.13 6.41 3.67
C MET A 149 -19.77 6.47 4.37
N GLY A 150 -18.89 7.39 4.00
CA GLY A 150 -17.55 7.54 4.57
C GLY A 150 -16.55 6.46 4.15
N ILE A 151 -16.84 5.73 3.08
CA ILE A 151 -15.96 4.69 2.51
C ILE A 151 -15.15 5.32 1.38
N LEU A 152 -14.00 5.84 1.75
CA LEU A 152 -13.10 6.58 0.86
C LEU A 152 -11.70 5.98 0.91
N ASP A 153 -11.03 5.99 -0.24
CA ASP A 153 -9.64 5.62 -0.38
C ASP A 153 -8.84 6.83 -0.88
N PRO A 154 -7.62 7.08 -0.37
CA PRO A 154 -6.75 8.09 -0.96
C PRO A 154 -6.43 7.73 -2.42
N THR A 155 -6.50 8.71 -3.33
CA THR A 155 -6.23 8.50 -4.78
C THR A 155 -4.84 7.89 -4.99
N LYS A 156 -3.85 8.40 -4.26
CA LYS A 156 -2.46 7.92 -4.29
C LYS A 156 -2.37 6.44 -3.97
N VAL A 157 -3.11 5.96 -2.96
CA VAL A 157 -3.08 4.55 -2.54
C VAL A 157 -3.61 3.66 -3.65
N THR A 158 -4.78 4.00 -4.20
CA THR A 158 -5.40 3.22 -5.30
C THR A 158 -4.51 3.17 -6.55
N ARG A 159 -3.95 4.32 -6.95
CA ARG A 159 -3.05 4.44 -8.10
C ARG A 159 -1.76 3.66 -7.90
N THR A 160 -1.09 3.85 -6.76
CA THR A 160 0.18 3.19 -6.46
C THR A 160 0.02 1.68 -6.32
N ALA A 161 -1.09 1.21 -5.74
CA ALA A 161 -1.39 -0.22 -5.66
C ALA A 161 -1.45 -0.86 -7.05
N LEU A 162 -2.21 -0.25 -7.98
CA LEU A 162 -2.32 -0.76 -9.36
C LEU A 162 -0.99 -0.70 -10.11
N GLN A 163 -0.27 0.41 -10.02
CA GLN A 163 1.02 0.60 -10.72
C GLN A 163 2.08 -0.40 -10.24
N ASN A 164 2.20 -0.60 -8.93
CA ASN A 164 3.16 -1.53 -8.36
C ASN A 164 2.80 -2.98 -8.70
N ALA A 165 1.51 -3.34 -8.61
CA ALA A 165 1.04 -4.67 -8.98
C ALA A 165 1.32 -4.97 -10.47
N ALA A 166 1.00 -4.03 -11.36
CA ALA A 166 1.29 -4.15 -12.79
C ALA A 166 2.79 -4.25 -13.08
N SER A 167 3.62 -3.47 -12.38
CA SER A 167 5.08 -3.52 -12.51
C SER A 167 5.63 -4.89 -12.15
N VAL A 168 5.28 -5.44 -10.99
CA VAL A 168 5.76 -6.77 -10.57
C VAL A 168 5.22 -7.86 -11.50
N ALA A 169 3.93 -7.81 -11.86
CA ALA A 169 3.33 -8.78 -12.76
C ALA A 169 4.02 -8.80 -14.14
N SER A 170 4.32 -7.62 -14.70
CA SER A 170 5.03 -7.52 -15.98
C SER A 170 6.42 -8.14 -15.94
N LEU A 171 7.19 -7.88 -14.86
CA LEU A 171 8.52 -8.45 -14.67
C LEU A 171 8.47 -9.98 -14.59
N LEU A 172 7.54 -10.52 -13.82
CA LEU A 172 7.35 -11.96 -13.68
C LEU A 172 6.95 -12.63 -15.00
N LEU A 173 6.02 -12.02 -15.76
CA LEU A 173 5.56 -12.58 -17.04
C LEU A 173 6.67 -12.64 -18.10
N THR A 174 7.66 -11.75 -18.03
CA THR A 174 8.82 -11.74 -18.95
C THR A 174 10.04 -12.48 -18.40
N THR A 175 9.93 -13.12 -17.23
CA THR A 175 11.06 -13.84 -16.62
C THR A 175 11.14 -15.27 -17.17
N GLU A 176 12.16 -15.53 -17.98
CA GLU A 176 12.40 -16.85 -18.59
C GLU A 176 13.17 -17.83 -17.69
N CYS A 177 13.95 -17.33 -16.72
CA CYS A 177 14.80 -18.15 -15.88
C CYS A 177 14.91 -17.60 -14.46
N MET A 178 14.88 -18.49 -13.47
CA MET A 178 15.14 -18.19 -12.07
C MET A 178 16.24 -19.12 -11.55
N VAL A 179 17.19 -18.57 -10.81
CA VAL A 179 18.26 -19.32 -10.14
C VAL A 179 18.07 -19.18 -8.64
N ALA A 180 18.01 -20.31 -7.94
CA ALA A 180 17.87 -20.37 -6.49
C ALA A 180 18.93 -21.29 -5.88
N GLU A 181 19.30 -21.05 -4.63
CA GLU A 181 20.14 -21.98 -3.86
C GLU A 181 19.38 -23.29 -3.63
N ALA A 182 20.11 -24.41 -3.60
CA ALA A 182 19.52 -25.68 -3.21
C ALA A 182 18.99 -25.58 -1.76
N PRO A 183 17.84 -26.21 -1.45
CA PRO A 183 17.38 -26.31 -0.07
C PRO A 183 18.50 -26.89 0.79
N LYS A 184 18.87 -26.16 1.85
CA LYS A 184 19.82 -26.70 2.83
C LYS A 184 19.12 -27.89 3.48
N ALA A 185 19.78 -29.05 3.49
CA ALA A 185 19.34 -30.12 4.35
C ALA A 185 19.33 -29.57 5.78
N ASP A 186 18.20 -29.69 6.47
CA ASP A 186 18.10 -29.34 7.88
C ASP A 186 19.32 -29.94 8.58
N ALA A 187 20.04 -29.11 9.34
CA ALA A 187 21.09 -29.61 10.21
C ALA A 187 20.46 -30.73 11.04
N ALA A 188 20.93 -31.96 10.83
CA ALA A 188 20.44 -33.12 11.56
C ALA A 188 20.34 -32.71 13.03
N PRO A 189 19.19 -32.95 13.70
CA PRO A 189 19.01 -32.54 15.08
C PRO A 189 20.24 -32.99 15.84
N ALA A 190 20.93 -32.04 16.48
CA ALA A 190 22.10 -32.31 17.29
C ALA A 190 21.73 -33.49 18.18
N MET A 191 22.32 -34.65 17.90
CA MET A 191 22.11 -35.84 18.71
C MET A 191 22.38 -35.42 20.16
N PRO A 192 21.46 -35.71 21.09
CA PRO A 192 21.71 -35.45 22.51
C PRO A 192 23.06 -36.06 22.84
N ASP A 193 23.90 -35.24 23.47
CA ASP A 193 25.17 -35.63 24.06
C ASP A 193 24.89 -36.74 25.08
N MET A 194 24.88 -37.99 24.60
CA MET A 194 24.84 -39.20 25.42
C MET A 194 26.23 -39.32 26.01
N GLY A 195 26.41 -38.59 27.11
CA GLY A 195 27.53 -38.72 27.99
C GLY A 195 27.77 -40.18 28.37
N GLY A 196 29.04 -40.56 28.32
CA GLY A 196 29.58 -41.74 28.97
C GLY A 196 29.66 -42.96 28.07
N MET A 197 30.87 -43.28 27.61
CA MET A 197 31.65 -44.40 28.17
C MET A 197 32.85 -44.71 27.26
N GLY A 198 34.07 -44.55 27.80
CA GLY A 198 35.30 -45.26 27.37
C GLY A 198 35.88 -44.86 26.01
N GLY A 199 37.16 -44.53 25.85
CA GLY A 199 38.31 -44.78 26.68
C GLY A 199 39.54 -44.82 25.77
N MET A 200 40.65 -44.31 26.29
CA MET A 200 42.01 -44.82 26.03
C MET A 200 42.71 -44.46 24.70
N GLY A 201 43.86 -43.80 24.88
CA GLY A 201 45.01 -43.77 23.95
C GLY A 201 44.98 -42.56 23.01
N GLY A 202 45.88 -41.59 23.08
CA GLY A 202 47.28 -41.64 23.49
C GLY A 202 48.14 -41.24 22.29
N MET A 203 48.95 -40.20 22.49
CA MET A 203 50.25 -39.94 21.85
C MET A 203 50.27 -39.26 20.45
N GLY A 204 50.51 -37.95 20.49
CA GLY A 204 51.63 -37.22 19.85
C GLY A 204 51.99 -37.48 18.37
N MET A 205 51.82 -36.46 17.54
CA MET A 205 52.85 -35.52 17.09
C MET A 205 52.18 -34.28 16.48
#